data_AF-A0A6H0CZT7-F1
#
_entry.id   AF-A0A6H0CZT7-F1
#
_cell.length_a   1.000
_cell.length_b   1.000
_cell.length_c   1.000
_cell.angle_alpha   90.00
_cell.angle_beta   90.00
_cell.angle_gamma   90.00
#
_symmetry.space_group_name_H-M   'P 1'
#
loop_
_entity.id
_entity.type
_entity.pdbx_description
1 polymer ?
#
loop_
_entity_poly.entity_id
_entity_poly.type
_entity_poly.pdbx_seq_one_letter_code
_entity_poly.pdbx_strand_id
1 'polypeptide(L)' 'MVFRATVRADRLRFVEEPRTAVRFPGTGKRTSTSRSERTNVPGEVVAGKQYRDALIVYRLATRLTGQPEDGRDAEDGAGA' A
#
# COMPACT_ATOMS: atom_id res chain seq x y z
N MET A 1 3.51 -8.35 -11.09
CA MET A 1 4.30 -8.62 -9.87
C MET A 1 3.36 -8.86 -8.71
N VAL A 2 3.71 -9.78 -7.80
CA VAL A 2 2.95 -10.05 -6.57
C VAL A 2 3.90 -10.02 -5.39
N PHE A 3 3.51 -9.32 -4.34
CA PHE A 3 4.18 -9.30 -3.04
C PHE A 3 3.24 -9.90 -1.98
N ARG A 4 3.82 -10.70 -1.08
CA ARG A 4 3.10 -11.32 0.04
C ARG A 4 3.89 -11.16 1.32
N ALA A 5 3.19 -10.86 2.39
CA ALA A 5 3.76 -10.81 3.74
C ALA A 5 2.80 -11.47 4.73
N THR A 6 3.36 -12.18 5.71
CA THR A 6 2.60 -12.79 6.79
C THR A 6 3.21 -12.37 8.11
N VAL A 7 2.39 -11.86 9.01
CA VAL A 7 2.75 -11.53 10.38
C VAL A 7 1.94 -12.41 11.30
N ARG A 8 2.64 -13.15 12.17
CA ARG A 8 2.04 -13.95 13.23
C ARG A 8 2.64 -13.54 14.57
N ALA A 9 1.79 -13.32 15.57
CA ALA A 9 2.24 -12.97 16.90
C ALA A 9 1.24 -13.44 17.96
N ASP A 10 1.74 -14.04 19.04
CA ASP A 10 0.89 -14.41 20.19
C ASP A 10 0.39 -13.16 20.93
N ARG A 11 1.19 -12.09 20.90
CA ARG A 11 0.87 -10.77 21.46
C ARG A 11 1.38 -9.67 20.53
N LEU A 12 0.48 -8.78 20.11
CA LEU A 12 0.79 -7.63 19.26
C LEU A 12 0.22 -6.36 19.91
N ARG A 13 1.02 -5.31 20.01
CA ARG A 13 0.59 -3.99 20.47
C ARG A 13 1.14 -2.92 19.54
N PHE A 14 0.25 -2.10 19.02
CA PHE A 14 0.62 -0.89 18.31
C PHE A 14 0.77 0.24 19.33
N VAL A 15 1.96 0.82 19.44
CA VAL A 15 2.20 1.94 20.37
C VAL A 15 1.40 3.16 19.91
N GLU A 16 1.42 3.42 18.60
CA GLU A 16 0.66 4.45 17.90
C GLU A 16 -0.12 3.82 16.75
N GLU A 17 -1.12 4.54 16.23
CA GLU A 17 -1.85 4.09 15.05
C GLU A 17 -0.92 4.06 13.82
N PRO A 18 -0.80 2.91 13.12
CA PRO A 18 0.12 2.76 12.01
C PRO A 18 -0.37 3.52 10.78
N ARG A 19 0.46 4.42 10.26
CA ARG A 19 0.22 5.13 9.00
C ARG A 19 0.80 4.31 7.84
N THR A 20 -0.06 3.72 7.01
CA THR A 20 0.38 2.85 5.91
C THR A 20 0.16 3.50 4.55
N ALA A 21 1.17 3.44 3.68
CA ALA A 21 1.06 3.84 2.28
C ALA A 21 1.77 2.83 1.38
N VAL A 22 1.19 2.54 0.21
CA VAL A 22 1.84 1.75 -0.84
C VAL A 22 2.30 2.71 -1.93
N ARG A 23 3.58 2.63 -2.29
CA ARG A 23 4.19 3.45 -3.35
C ARG A 23 4.90 2.55 -4.36
N PHE A 24 4.84 2.95 -5.62
CA PHE A 24 5.52 2.28 -6.72
C PHE A 24 6.54 3.25 -7.32
N PRO A 25 7.82 3.19 -6.92
CA PRO A 25 8.85 4.00 -7.58
C PRO A 25 9.01 3.55 -9.04
N GLY A 26 9.24 4.51 -9.95
CA GLY A 26 9.42 4.28 -11.38
C GLY A 26 8.34 4.93 -12.24
N THR A 27 8.49 4.82 -13.57
CA THR A 27 7.61 5.44 -14.57
C THR A 27 6.57 4.43 -15.12
N GLY A 28 5.53 4.95 -15.78
CA GLY A 28 4.49 4.14 -16.44
C GLY A 28 3.19 4.01 -15.65
N LYS A 29 2.07 3.97 -16.39
CA LYS A 29 0.73 3.77 -15.82
C LYS A 29 0.64 2.36 -15.23
N ARG A 30 -0.01 2.26 -14.08
CA ARG A 30 -0.04 1.02 -13.30
C ARG A 30 -1.36 0.83 -12.59
N THR A 31 -1.80 -0.42 -12.52
CA THR A 31 -2.88 -0.84 -11.65
C THR A 31 -2.32 -1.64 -10.48
N SER A 32 -2.96 -1.49 -9.33
CA SER A 32 -2.57 -2.18 -8.10
C SER A 32 -3.81 -2.55 -7.31
N THR A 33 -3.77 -3.74 -6.70
CA THR A 33 -4.76 -4.19 -5.73
C THR A 33 -4.04 -4.66 -4.49
N SER A 34 -4.44 -4.12 -3.34
CA SER A 34 -3.93 -4.54 -2.04
C SER A 34 -5.06 -5.12 -1.20
N ARG A 35 -4.77 -6.21 -0.48
CA ARG A 35 -5.73 -6.86 0.42
C ARG A 35 -5.01 -7.38 1.65
N SER A 36 -5.63 -7.20 2.81
CA SER A 36 -5.23 -7.83 4.06
C SER A 36 -6.34 -8.73 4.57
N GLU A 37 -6.01 -9.98 4.86
CA GLU A 37 -6.85 -10.88 5.66
C GLU A 37 -6.30 -10.85 7.09
N ARG A 38 -7.19 -10.67 8.08
CA ARG A 38 -6.81 -10.45 9.47
C ARG A 38 -7.62 -11.35 10.38
N THR A 39 -6.94 -11.95 11.34
CA THR A 39 -7.55 -12.71 12.43
C THR A 39 -7.17 -12.05 13.75
N ASN A 40 -8.16 -11.80 14.61
CA ASN A 40 -8.01 -11.15 15.92
C ASN A 40 -7.38 -9.74 15.89
N VAL A 41 -7.36 -9.11 14.71
CA VAL A 41 -6.94 -7.72 14.51
C VAL A 41 -7.95 -7.03 13.58
N PRO A 42 -8.56 -5.91 14.01
CA PRO A 42 -9.53 -5.16 13.19
C PRO A 42 -8.87 -4.46 11.99
N GLY A 43 -9.71 -3.90 11.10
CA GLY A 43 -9.27 -3.05 9.98
C GLY A 43 -8.56 -1.77 10.44
N GLU A 44 -9.12 -1.10 11.44
CA GLU A 44 -8.52 0.04 12.13
C GLU A 44 -8.11 -0.38 13.53
N VAL A 45 -6.82 -0.21 13.85
CA VAL A 45 -6.26 -0.63 15.14
C VAL A 45 -6.29 0.52 16.14
N VAL A 46 -6.40 0.18 17.42
CA VAL A 46 -6.41 1.15 18.51
C VAL A 46 -5.03 1.21 19.14
N ALA A 47 -4.46 2.40 19.22
CA ALA A 47 -3.18 2.63 19.89
C ALA A 47 -3.23 2.14 21.35
N GLY A 48 -2.15 1.50 21.80
CA GLY A 48 -2.04 0.96 23.15
C GLY A 48 -2.78 -0.36 23.41
N LYS A 49 -3.72 -0.78 22.55
CA LYS A 49 -4.45 -2.04 22.72
C LYS A 49 -3.56 -3.23 22.42
N GLN A 50 -3.68 -4.26 23.25
CA GLN A 50 -3.04 -5.55 23.03
C GLN A 50 -3.98 -6.50 22.29
N TYR A 51 -3.50 -7.05 21.19
CA TYR A 51 -4.12 -8.11 20.41
C TYR A 51 -3.44 -9.42 20.73
N ARG A 52 -4.21 -10.51 20.80
CA ARG A 52 -3.70 -11.86 21.09
C ARG A 52 -3.97 -12.78 19.92
N ASP A 53 -3.07 -13.74 19.72
CA ASP A 53 -3.17 -14.76 18.66
C ASP A 53 -3.47 -14.11 17.30
N ALA A 54 -2.67 -13.09 16.97
CA ALA A 54 -2.85 -12.25 15.82
C ALA A 54 -2.23 -12.88 14.57
N LEU A 55 -2.99 -12.86 13.48
CA LEU A 55 -2.52 -13.23 12.15
C LEU A 55 -2.92 -12.14 11.15
N ILE A 56 -1.95 -11.67 10.38
CA ILE A 56 -2.17 -10.74 9.27
C ILE A 56 -1.51 -11.32 8.04
N VAL A 57 -2.32 -11.60 7.01
CA VAL A 57 -1.84 -12.04 5.69
C VAL A 57 -2.10 -10.92 4.70
N TYR A 58 -1.02 -10.35 4.18
CA TYR A 58 -1.06 -9.24 3.24
C TYR A 58 -0.68 -9.69 1.84
N ARG A 59 -1.42 -9.20 0.85
CA ARG A 59 -1.19 -9.45 -0.57
C ARG A 59 -1.28 -8.15 -1.34
N LEU A 60 -0.27 -7.91 -2.17
CA LEU A 60 -0.22 -6.80 -3.10
C LEU A 60 0.05 -7.35 -4.50
N ALA A 61 -0.84 -7.05 -5.45
CA ALA A 61 -0.68 -7.40 -6.85
C ALA A 61 -0.62 -6.12 -7.68
N THR A 62 0.33 -6.05 -8.60
CA THR A 62 0.47 -4.88 -9.48
C THR A 62 0.92 -5.27 -10.89
N ARG A 63 0.49 -4.48 -11.87
CA ARG A 63 0.83 -4.64 -13.28
C ARG A 63 0.99 -3.28 -13.97
N LEU A 64 2.01 -3.15 -14.82
CA LEU A 64 2.14 -2.03 -15.76
C LEU A 64 1.04 -2.12 -16.81
N THR A 65 0.32 -1.03 -17.01
CA THR A 65 -0.77 -0.93 -17.98
C THR A 65 -0.45 0.02 -19.12
N GLY A 66 0.67 0.74 -19.07
CA GLY A 66 1.12 1.59 -20.16
C GLY A 66 2.50 2.19 -19.90
N GLN A 67 3.07 2.80 -20.93
CA GLN A 67 4.27 3.62 -20.81
C GLN A 67 3.97 4.92 -20.05
N PRO A 68 5.01 5.60 -19.51
CA PRO A 68 4.84 6.96 -19.02
C PRO A 68 4.25 7.84 -20.11
N GLU A 69 3.42 8.82 -19.71
CA GLU A 69 3.08 9.91 -20.64
C GLU A 69 4.35 10.74 -20.80
N ASP A 70 4.94 10.73 -22.00
CA ASP A 70 6.00 11.66 -22.35
C ASP A 70 5.41 13.07 -22.23
N GLY A 71 5.95 13.86 -21.31
CA GLY A 71 5.48 15.22 -21.06
C GLY A 71 5.62 16.09 -22.32
N ARG A 72 4.53 16.21 -23.07
CA ARG A 72 4.29 17.37 -23.94
C ARG A 72 3.43 18.35 -23.17
N ASP A 73 4.09 19.11 -22.30
CA ASP A 73 3.64 20.42 -21.83
C ASP A 73 4.89 21.31 -21.67
N ALA A 74 5.46 21.72 -22.80
CA ALA A 74 6.32 22.90 -22.90
C ALA A 74 6.23 23.44 -24.33
N GLU A 75 5.75 24.69 -24.43
CA GLU A 75 5.69 25.60 -25.59
C GLU A 75 4.50 25.48 -26.57
N ASP A 76 3.50 26.34 -26.32
CA ASP A 76 2.91 27.29 -27.31
C ASP A 76 1.94 28.21 -26.52
N GLY A 77 2.08 29.52 -26.38
CA GLY A 77 3.05 30.51 -26.82
C GLY A 77 2.71 31.86 -26.17
N ALA A 78 3.72 32.68 -25.89
CA ALA A 78 3.53 34.09 -25.57
C ALA A 78 3.62 34.92 -26.86
N GLY A 79 2.67 35.85 -27.07
CA GLY A 79 2.85 37.03 -27.94
C GLY A 79 2.03 37.06 -29.23
N ALA A 80 0.90 37.79 -29.19
CA ALA A 80 0.66 39.06 -29.91
C ALA A 80 -0.80 39.49 -29.72
#